data_AF-A0A9E4WQY2-F1
#
_entry.id   AF-A0A9E4WQY2-F1
#
_cell.length_a   1.000
_cell.length_b   1.000
_cell.length_c   1.000
_cell.angle_alpha   90.00
_cell.angle_beta   90.00
_cell.angle_gamma   90.00
#
_symmetry.space_group_name_H-M   'P 1'
#
loop_
_entity.id
_entity.type
_entity.pdbx_description
1 polymer ?
#
loop_
_entity_poly.entity_id
_entity_poly.type
_entity_poly.pdbx_seq_one_letter_code
_entity_poly.pdbx_strand_id
1 'polypeptide(L)'
;MEQRGSNLFLVGGAVRDLLLGSPLVDVDLVVEEDVIAVANDLGKRLRAKVVRHPRFGTAVVRGRGFRLDLARARTEYYTRP
;
A
#
# COMPACT_ATOMS: atom_id res chain seq x y z
N MET A 1 22.91 5.69 2.38
CA MET A 1 21.74 5.01 1.79
C MET A 1 20.84 6.09 1.22
N GLU A 2 20.74 6.19 -0.10
CA GLU A 2 19.77 7.10 -0.76
C GLU A 2 18.35 6.64 -0.40
N GLN A 3 17.55 7.54 0.17
CA GLN A 3 16.12 7.31 0.30
C GLN A 3 15.52 7.55 -1.09
N ARG A 4 15.12 6.49 -1.79
CA ARG A 4 14.24 6.62 -2.96
C ARG A 4 12.88 7.09 -2.44
N GLY A 5 12.56 8.36 -2.68
CA GLY A 5 11.25 8.90 -2.36
C GLY A 5 10.24 8.40 -3.38
N SER A 6 9.53 7.31 -3.07
CA SER A 6 8.36 6.91 -3.84
C SER A 6 7.13 7.58 -3.25
N ASN A 7 6.30 8.19 -4.10
CA ASN A 7 5.03 8.76 -3.66
C ASN A 7 4.10 7.63 -3.18
N LEU A 8 3.49 7.85 -2.01
CA LEU A 8 2.62 6.91 -1.32
C LEU A 8 1.31 7.61 -0.97
N PHE A 9 0.20 7.05 -1.42
CA PHE A 9 -1.12 7.67 -1.29
C PHE A 9 -2.06 6.75 -0.52
N LEU A 10 -2.81 7.32 0.42
CA LEU A 10 -3.98 6.67 1.01
C LEU A 10 -5.13 6.72 0.01
N VAL A 11 -5.77 5.58 -0.24
CA VAL A 11 -6.90 5.50 -1.19
C VAL A 11 -8.08 4.71 -0.60
N GLY A 12 -9.17 4.66 -1.35
CA GLY A 12 -10.29 3.77 -1.05
C GLY A 12 -11.07 4.15 0.21
N GLY A 13 -11.60 3.12 0.89
CA GLY A 13 -12.45 3.29 2.07
C GLY A 13 -11.73 3.96 3.24
N ALA A 14 -10.42 3.78 3.36
CA ALA A 14 -9.63 4.39 4.44
C ALA A 14 -9.63 5.93 4.40
N VAL A 15 -9.70 6.53 3.20
CA VAL A 15 -9.86 8.00 3.07
C VAL A 15 -11.22 8.44 3.59
N ARG A 16 -12.28 7.74 3.18
CA ARG A 16 -13.66 8.00 3.63
C ARG A 16 -13.76 7.87 5.14
N ASP A 17 -13.24 6.79 5.70
CA ASP A 17 -13.38 6.47 7.12
C ASP A 17 -12.62 7.50 7.98
N LEU A 18 -11.47 7.98 7.51
CA LEU A 18 -10.74 9.09 8.14
C LEU A 18 -11.55 10.40 8.13
N LEU A 19 -12.21 10.73 7.01
CA LEU A 19 -13.09 11.90 6.91
C LEU A 19 -14.32 11.79 7.82
N LEU A 20 -14.79 10.57 8.08
CA LEU A 20 -15.92 10.28 8.98
C LEU A 20 -15.50 10.09 10.45
N GLY A 21 -14.20 10.19 10.77
CA GLY A 21 -13.68 9.99 12.13
C GLY A 21 -13.77 8.54 12.64
N SER A 22 -13.88 7.57 11.74
CA SER A 22 -13.90 6.14 12.05
C SER A 22 -12.48 5.57 12.20
N PRO A 23 -12.28 4.55 13.05
CA PRO A 23 -10.96 3.93 13.21
C PRO A 23 -10.52 3.19 11.93
N LEU A 24 -9.25 3.32 11.57
CA LEU A 24 -8.65 2.61 10.43
C LEU A 24 -8.05 1.28 10.90
N VAL A 25 -8.62 0.17 10.45
CA VAL A 25 -8.14 -1.18 10.77
C VAL A 25 -7.35 -1.78 9.61
N ASP A 26 -7.83 -1.52 8.38
CA ASP A 26 -7.20 -1.91 7.13
C ASP A 26 -6.96 -0.65 6.29
N VAL A 27 -5.74 -0.53 5.74
CA VAL A 27 -5.29 0.67 5.02
C VAL A 27 -4.82 0.27 3.63
N ASP A 28 -5.50 0.80 2.61
CA ASP A 28 -5.12 0.65 1.21
C ASP A 28 -4.19 1.80 0.79
N LEU A 29 -3.02 1.42 0.29
CA LEU A 29 -1.97 2.33 -0.14
C LEU A 29 -1.62 2.12 -1.61
N VAL A 30 -1.50 3.22 -2.34
CA VAL A 30 -1.01 3.21 -3.72
C VAL A 30 0.41 3.78 -3.78
N VAL A 31 1.30 3.08 -4.47
CA VAL A 31 2.69 3.48 -4.73
C VAL A 31 2.85 3.72 -6.22
N GLU A 32 3.44 4.84 -6.63
CA GLU A 32 3.68 5.10 -8.06
C GLU A 32 4.76 4.19 -8.66
N GLU A 33 5.79 3.89 -7.87
CA GLU A 33 6.96 3.15 -8.33
C GLU A 33 7.02 1.71 -7.78
N ASP A 34 8.12 1.34 -7.11
CA ASP A 34 8.41 -0.03 -6.69
C ASP A 34 7.69 -0.40 -5.40
N VAL A 35 6.50 -1.00 -5.56
CA VAL A 35 5.68 -1.49 -4.44
C VAL A 35 6.44 -2.48 -3.56
N ILE A 36 7.33 -3.30 -4.12
CA ILE A 36 8.03 -4.35 -3.38
C ILE A 36 9.13 -3.74 -2.54
N ALA A 37 9.90 -2.79 -3.09
CA ALA A 37 10.89 -2.05 -2.33
C ALA A 37 10.23 -1.30 -1.16
N VAL A 38 9.14 -0.58 -1.41
CA VAL A 38 8.40 0.15 -0.37
C VAL A 38 7.86 -0.79 0.70
N ALA A 39 7.24 -1.90 0.33
CA ALA A 39 6.72 -2.88 1.28
C ALA A 39 7.82 -3.49 2.17
N ASN A 40 9.00 -3.76 1.59
CA ASN A 40 10.14 -4.29 2.35
C ASN A 40 10.69 -3.28 3.35
N ASP A 41 10.79 -2.01 2.95
CA ASP A 41 11.25 -0.95 3.83
C ASP A 41 10.26 -0.68 4.96
N LEU A 42 8.95 -0.70 4.67
CA LEU A 42 7.90 -0.64 5.69
C LEU A 42 7.98 -1.84 6.64
N GLY A 43 8.13 -3.06 6.11
CA GLY A 43 8.28 -4.27 6.93
C GLY A 43 9.44 -4.18 7.91
N LYS A 44 10.60 -3.69 7.46
CA LYS A 44 11.77 -3.46 8.32
C LYS A 44 11.50 -2.40 9.38
N ARG A 45 10.99 -1.23 8.98
CA ARG A 45 10.74 -0.08 9.88
C ARG A 45 9.70 -0.40 10.95
N LEU A 46 8.63 -1.11 10.57
CA LEU A 46 7.50 -1.43 11.44
C LEU A 46 7.65 -2.78 12.15
N ARG A 47 8.75 -3.51 11.92
CA ARG A 47 8.97 -4.88 12.43
C ARG A 47 7.79 -5.80 12.09
N ALA A 48 7.32 -5.72 10.86
CA ALA A 48 6.12 -6.37 10.36
C ALA A 48 6.43 -7.44 9.31
N LYS A 49 5.53 -8.41 9.15
CA LYS A 49 5.64 -9.45 8.12
C LYS A 49 5.24 -8.86 6.77
N VAL A 50 6.01 -9.16 5.73
CA VAL A 50 5.73 -8.76 4.35
C VAL A 50 5.36 -9.99 3.52
N VAL A 51 4.24 -9.93 2.82
CA VAL A 51 3.83 -10.89 1.80
C VAL A 51 3.80 -10.16 0.46
N ARG A 52 4.47 -10.71 -0.55
CA ARG A 52 4.65 -10.05 -1.85
C ARG A 52 3.87 -10.79 -2.93
N HIS A 53 3.28 -10.05 -3.85
CA HIS A 53 2.60 -10.59 -5.01
C HIS A 53 3.09 -9.87 -6.29
N PRO A 54 4.34 -10.12 -6.74
CA PRO A 54 4.96 -9.35 -7.83
C PRO A 54 4.17 -9.37 -9.13
N ARG A 55 3.54 -10.50 -9.47
CA ARG A 55 2.69 -10.66 -10.67
C ARG A 55 1.55 -9.64 -10.73
N PHE A 56 1.04 -9.21 -9.58
CA PHE A 56 -0.09 -8.29 -9.48
C PHE A 56 0.35 -6.86 -9.15
N GLY A 57 1.66 -6.64 -8.94
CA GLY A 57 2.17 -5.35 -8.48
C GLY A 57 1.61 -4.98 -7.11
N THR A 58 1.42 -5.97 -6.22
CA THR A 58 0.91 -5.74 -4.86
C THR A 58 1.77 -6.38 -3.78
N ALA A 59 1.62 -5.90 -2.55
CA ALA A 59 2.24 -6.46 -1.36
C ALA A 59 1.38 -6.16 -0.12
N VAL A 60 1.48 -7.01 0.90
CA VAL A 60 0.79 -6.84 2.17
C VAL A 60 1.83 -6.74 3.28
N VAL A 61 1.73 -5.70 4.11
CA VAL A 61 2.54 -5.53 5.33
C VAL A 61 1.63 -5.68 6.54
N ARG A 62 1.89 -6.69 7.37
CA ARG A 62 1.04 -7.03 8.52
C ARG A 62 1.85 -7.01 9.82
N GLY A 63 1.42 -6.17 10.76
CA GLY A 63 1.94 -6.10 12.12
C GLY A 63 0.88 -6.41 13.17
N ARG A 64 1.17 -6.11 14.43
CA ARG A 64 0.23 -6.35 15.53
C ARG A 64 -0.86 -5.28 15.53
N GLY A 65 -2.04 -5.65 15.04
CA GLY A 65 -3.22 -4.77 15.04
C GLY A 65 -3.35 -3.85 13.83
N PHE A 66 -2.54 -4.04 12.79
CA PHE A 66 -2.67 -3.30 11.54
C PHE A 66 -2.36 -4.18 10.33
N ARG A 67 -2.96 -3.81 9.20
CA ARG A 67 -2.69 -4.37 7.88
C ARG A 67 -2.61 -3.23 6.88
N LEU A 68 -1.54 -3.22 6.10
CA LEU A 68 -1.34 -2.31 4.98
C LEU A 68 -1.37 -3.16 3.70
N ASP A 69 -2.31 -2.87 2.81
CA ASP A 69 -2.35 -3.44 1.46
C ASP A 69 -1.76 -2.39 0.51
N LEU A 70 -0.68 -2.75 -0.19
CA LEU A 70 0.01 -1.87 -1.13
C LEU A 70 -0.24 -2.34 -2.56
N ALA A 71 -0.57 -1.41 -3.43
CA ALA A 71 -0.71 -1.63 -4.86
C ALA A 71 0.08 -0.60 -5.66
N ARG A 72 0.60 -1.01 -6.82
CA ARG A 72 1.20 -0.08 -7.78
C ARG A 72 0.10 0.75 -8.46
N ALA A 73 0.31 2.05 -8.61
CA ALA A 73 -0.52 2.90 -9.45
C ALA A 73 -0.52 2.37 -10.88
N ARG A 74 -1.72 2.23 -11.46
CA ARG A 74 -1.87 1.78 -12.85
C ARG A 74 -2.98 2.57 -13.52
N THR A 75 -2.78 2.88 -14.80
CA THR A 75 -3.84 3.38 -15.67
C THR A 75 -4.43 2.18 -16.40
N GLU A 76 -5.72 1.94 -16.22
CA GLU A 76 -6.46 0.92 -16.95
C GLU A 76 -7.16 1.56 -18.14
N TYR A 77 -7.04 0.93 -19.31
CA TYR A 77 -7.75 1.32 -20.51
C TYR A 77 -8.75 0.22 -20.87
N TYR A 78 -10.05 0.52 -20.74
CA TYR A 78 -11.13 -0.38 -21.13
C TYR A 78 -11.61 0.01 -22.54
N THR A 79 -11.41 -0.89 -23.51
CA THR A 79 -11.79 -0.61 -24.90
C THR A 79 -13.30 -0.74 -25.14
N ARG A 80 -14.00 -1.54 -24.33
CA ARG A 80 -15.46 -1.69 -24.29
C ARG A 80 -15.88 -2.08 -22.85
N PRO A 81 -17.07 -1.68 -22.38
CA PRO A 81 -17.60 -2.12 -21.09
C PRO A 81 -17.87 -3.63 -21.06
#